data_AF-A0A6I0EF83-F1
#
_entry.id   AF-A0A6I0EF83-F1
#
_cell.length_a   1.000
_cell.length_b   1.000
_cell.length_c   1.000
_cell.angle_alpha   90.00
_cell.angle_beta   90.00
_cell.angle_gamma   90.00
#
_symmetry.space_group_name_H-M   'P 1'
#
loop_
_entity.id
_entity.type
_entity.pdbx_description
1 polymer ?
#
loop_
_entity_poly.entity_id
_entity_poly.type
_entity_poly.pdbx_seq_one_letter_code
_entity_poly.pdbx_strand_id
1 'polypeptide(L)'
;MDYRGPDLDLRTSRWSASSTDPAGWREASPHAPQHPGPTGARAAQRSGPIWVDETLLACANHAYDVALAYRSAEVRLEHLLLAMTRIEGAAAALEARGVRVASLRRDSAVAIAGEPPAMGAD
;
A
#
# COMPACT_ATOMS: atom_id res chain seq x y z
N MET A 1 10.09 34.66 -2.23
CA MET A 1 9.21 33.89 -3.13
C MET A 1 7.82 33.94 -2.51
N ASP A 2 7.02 34.91 -2.93
CA ASP A 2 5.73 35.20 -2.33
C ASP A 2 4.66 34.31 -2.99
N TYR A 3 4.33 33.20 -2.34
CA TYR A 3 3.18 32.40 -2.72
C TYR A 3 1.90 33.14 -2.30
N ARG A 4 1.20 33.75 -3.26
CA ARG A 4 -0.18 34.21 -3.03
C ARG A 4 -1.08 32.97 -3.05
N GLY A 5 -1.94 32.86 -2.04
CA GLY A 5 -2.79 31.71 -1.79
C GLY A 5 -3.84 31.28 -2.83
N PRO A 6 -4.21 32.01 -3.91
CA PRO A 6 -5.26 31.52 -4.80
C PRO A 6 -4.81 30.47 -5.84
N ASP A 7 -3.49 30.24 -6.03
CA ASP A 7 -2.98 29.21 -6.96
C ASP A 7 -2.94 27.80 -6.35
N LEU A 8 -3.22 27.66 -5.05
CA LEU A 8 -3.31 26.38 -4.38
C LEU A 8 -4.74 25.83 -4.52
N ASP A 9 -5.04 25.26 -5.69
CA ASP A 9 -6.32 24.60 -5.93
C ASP A 9 -6.37 23.23 -5.22
N LEU A 10 -6.84 23.22 -3.96
CA LEU A 10 -7.00 22.04 -3.10
C LEU A 10 -8.08 21.05 -3.57
N ARG A 11 -8.59 21.21 -4.80
CA ARG A 11 -9.65 20.38 -5.38
C ARG A 11 -9.15 19.18 -6.16
N THR A 12 -7.84 19.03 -6.32
CA THR A 12 -7.24 17.80 -6.82
C THR A 12 -7.31 16.71 -5.74
N SER A 13 -8.22 15.76 -5.98
CA SER A 13 -8.31 14.46 -5.31
C SER A 13 -8.60 14.50 -3.81
N ARG A 14 -9.88 14.73 -3.50
CA ARG A 14 -10.53 14.39 -2.23
C ARG A 14 -10.32 12.90 -1.91
N TRP A 15 -9.19 12.56 -1.29
CA TRP A 15 -9.05 11.37 -0.45
C TRP A 15 -9.84 11.65 0.83
N SER A 16 -11.11 11.22 0.85
CA SER A 16 -11.97 11.36 2.03
C SER A 16 -11.49 10.44 3.15
N ALA A 17 -10.60 10.92 4.02
CA ALA A 17 -10.31 10.31 5.31
C ALA A 17 -11.42 10.62 6.36
N SER A 18 -12.69 10.64 5.93
CA SER A 18 -13.84 11.03 6.77
C SER A 18 -14.37 9.88 7.65
N SER A 19 -13.58 8.86 7.95
CA SER A 19 -14.04 7.70 8.73
C SER A 19 -13.05 7.24 9.80
N THR A 20 -12.29 8.17 10.38
CA THR A 20 -11.53 7.90 11.59
C THR A 20 -12.30 8.45 12.78
N ASP A 21 -13.48 7.89 13.05
CA ASP A 21 -14.09 8.03 14.38
C ASP A 21 -13.74 6.78 15.20
N PRO A 22 -12.78 6.87 16.14
CA PRO A 22 -12.40 5.76 17.00
C PRO A 22 -13.45 5.45 18.07
N ALA A 23 -14.64 6.07 18.07
CA ALA A 23 -15.69 5.80 19.05
C ALA A 23 -16.66 4.67 18.66
N GLY A 24 -16.69 4.25 17.38
CA GLY A 24 -17.71 3.31 16.87
C GLY A 24 -17.49 1.81 17.18
N TRP A 25 -16.37 1.43 17.80
CA TRP A 25 -15.99 0.00 17.95
C TRP A 25 -16.39 -0.64 19.29
N ARG A 26 -16.93 0.11 20.26
CA ARG A 26 -17.20 -0.42 21.61
C ARG A 26 -18.58 -1.02 21.87
N GLU A 27 -19.49 -1.04 20.91
CA GLU A 27 -20.84 -1.54 21.21
C GLU A 27 -21.48 -2.32 20.05
N ALA A 28 -20.88 -3.47 19.74
CA ALA A 28 -21.61 -4.55 19.07
C ALA A 28 -22.36 -5.36 20.15
N SER A 29 -23.53 -4.85 20.57
CA SER A 29 -24.48 -5.61 21.41
C SER A 29 -25.05 -6.81 20.63
N PRO A 30 -25.22 -8.01 21.21
CA PRO A 30 -25.58 -9.23 20.48
C PRO A 30 -27.05 -9.38 20.06
N HIS A 31 -27.84 -8.30 19.95
CA HIS A 31 -29.27 -8.44 19.68
C HIS A 31 -29.86 -7.33 18.79
N ALA A 32 -29.71 -7.48 17.46
CA ALA A 32 -30.52 -6.74 16.49
C ALA A 32 -31.02 -7.69 15.38
N PRO A 33 -32.31 -7.58 14.97
CA PRO A 33 -32.99 -8.62 14.19
C PRO A 33 -32.61 -8.61 12.70
N GLN A 34 -32.62 -9.80 12.10
CA GLN A 34 -32.43 -10.03 10.68
C GLN A 34 -33.68 -9.57 9.89
N HIS A 35 -33.51 -8.66 8.93
CA HIS A 35 -34.55 -8.35 7.94
C HIS A 35 -34.15 -8.88 6.56
N PRO A 36 -35.03 -9.60 5.83
CA PRO A 36 -34.73 -10.15 4.51
C PRO A 36 -35.23 -9.26 3.35
N GLY A 37 -34.37 -9.11 2.32
CA GLY A 37 -34.70 -8.86 0.91
C GLY A 37 -34.63 -7.41 0.38
N PRO A 38 -34.54 -7.17 -0.95
CA PRO A 38 -34.32 -8.08 -2.08
C PRO A 38 -33.07 -7.74 -2.94
N THR A 39 -32.73 -8.68 -3.81
CA THR A 39 -31.70 -8.65 -4.86
C THR A 39 -31.71 -7.40 -5.74
N GLY A 40 -30.53 -6.89 -6.08
CA GLY A 40 -30.37 -6.04 -7.27
C GLY A 40 -29.72 -4.67 -7.05
N ALA A 41 -28.63 -4.59 -6.28
CA ALA A 41 -27.66 -3.53 -6.46
C ALA A 41 -26.29 -4.15 -6.20
N ARG A 42 -25.42 -4.21 -7.20
CA ARG A 42 -23.99 -4.27 -6.94
C ARG A 42 -23.75 -3.10 -6.02
N ALA A 43 -23.51 -3.37 -4.74
CA ALA A 43 -23.05 -2.36 -3.83
C ALA A 43 -21.89 -1.69 -4.56
N ALA A 44 -22.07 -0.43 -4.95
CA ALA A 44 -20.94 0.42 -5.19
C ALA A 44 -20.18 0.30 -3.88
N GLN A 45 -19.15 -0.56 -3.87
CA GLN A 45 -18.26 -0.78 -2.75
C GLN A 45 -17.80 0.63 -2.42
N ARG A 46 -18.42 1.22 -1.40
CA ARG A 46 -18.10 2.58 -0.99
C ARG A 46 -16.61 2.51 -0.71
N SER A 47 -15.83 3.29 -1.47
CA SER A 47 -14.38 3.35 -1.31
C SER A 47 -14.08 3.90 0.07
N GLY A 48 -14.12 3.01 1.07
CA GLY A 48 -13.71 3.28 2.42
C GLY A 48 -12.18 3.27 2.47
N PRO A 49 -11.59 3.94 3.49
CA PRO A 49 -10.15 3.90 3.66
C PRO A 49 -9.68 2.44 3.78
N ILE A 50 -8.61 2.11 3.04
CA ILE A 50 -7.94 0.82 3.17
C ILE A 50 -7.16 0.85 4.48
N TRP A 51 -7.42 -0.12 5.36
CA TRP A 51 -6.63 -0.31 6.57
C TRP A 51 -5.27 -0.89 6.20
N VAL A 52 -4.21 -0.24 6.66
CA VAL A 52 -2.81 -0.63 6.42
C VAL A 52 -2.27 -1.22 7.72
N ASP A 53 -1.77 -2.45 7.66
CA ASP A 53 -1.06 -3.05 8.79
C ASP A 53 0.42 -2.66 8.81
N GLU A 54 1.08 -2.91 9.95
CA GLU A 54 2.49 -2.60 10.15
C GLU A 54 3.42 -3.35 9.19
N THR A 55 3.03 -4.54 8.74
CA THR A 55 3.84 -5.34 7.81
C THR A 55 3.84 -4.69 6.42
N LEU A 56 2.67 -4.25 5.95
CA LEU A 56 2.51 -3.52 4.70
C LEU A 56 3.28 -2.19 4.74
N LEU A 57 3.16 -1.44 5.84
CA LEU A 57 3.89 -0.18 6.03
C LEU A 57 5.40 -0.40 6.00
N ALA A 58 5.91 -1.42 6.71
CA ALA A 58 7.33 -1.76 6.70
C ALA A 58 7.82 -2.17 5.30
N CYS A 59 7.03 -2.95 4.55
CA CYS A 59 7.37 -3.33 3.18
C CYS A 59 7.43 -2.12 2.25
N ALA A 60 6.46 -1.20 2.34
CA ALA A 60 6.41 -0.01 1.51
C ALA A 60 7.60 0.93 1.78
N ASN A 61 7.92 1.18 3.04
CA ASN A 61 9.06 2.02 3.42
C ASN A 61 10.39 1.39 2.96
N HIS A 62 10.57 0.09 3.17
CA HIS A 62 11.80 -0.58 2.73
C HIS A 62 11.92 -0.60 1.21
N ALA A 63 10.82 -0.77 0.47
CA ALA A 63 10.83 -0.73 -0.99
C ALA A 63 11.28 0.65 -1.51
N TYR A 64 10.84 1.73 -0.85
CA TYR A 64 11.30 3.08 -1.15
C TYR A 64 12.80 3.24 -0.89
N ASP A 65 13.30 2.76 0.25
CA ASP A 65 14.74 2.81 0.57
C ASP A 65 15.58 2.06 -0.46
N VAL A 66 15.13 0.88 -0.93
CA VAL A 66 15.81 0.14 -1.99
C VAL A 66 15.79 0.92 -3.31
N ALA A 67 14.63 1.44 -3.72
CA ALA A 67 14.52 2.21 -4.97
C ALA A 67 15.45 3.43 -4.96
N LEU A 68 15.53 4.12 -3.83
CA LEU A 68 16.44 5.25 -3.62
C LEU A 68 17.91 4.82 -3.70
N ALA A 69 18.28 3.70 -3.08
CA ALA A 69 19.65 3.18 -3.11
C ALA A 69 20.13 2.83 -4.54
N TYR A 70 19.23 2.34 -5.39
CA TYR A 70 19.52 2.04 -6.79
C TYR A 70 19.31 3.23 -7.74
N ARG A 71 18.93 4.41 -7.22
CA ARG A 71 18.59 5.61 -8.00
C ARG A 71 17.54 5.33 -9.07
N SER A 72 16.53 4.54 -8.71
CA SER A 72 15.37 4.33 -9.55
C SER A 72 14.54 5.61 -9.63
N ALA A 73 13.93 5.90 -10.78
CA ALA A 73 13.03 7.04 -10.94
C ALA A 73 11.75 6.90 -10.10
N GLU A 74 11.33 5.66 -9.89
CA GLU A 74 10.10 5.31 -9.17
C GLU A 74 10.25 4.01 -8.38
N VAL A 75 9.36 3.81 -7.41
CA VAL A 75 9.24 2.54 -6.68
C VAL A 75 8.46 1.54 -7.53
N ARG A 76 9.19 0.69 -8.24
CA ARG A 76 8.63 -0.43 -9.01
C ARG A 76 8.33 -1.68 -8.17
N LEU A 77 7.65 -2.64 -8.80
CA LEU A 77 7.26 -3.91 -8.18
C LEU A 77 8.45 -4.71 -7.67
N GLU A 78 9.60 -4.67 -8.35
CA GLU A 78 10.77 -5.46 -7.94
C GLU A 78 11.31 -5.01 -6.59
N HIS A 79 11.28 -3.70 -6.30
CA HIS A 79 11.67 -3.15 -5.00
C HIS A 79 10.74 -3.62 -3.89
N LEU A 80 9.42 -3.66 -4.17
CA LEU A 80 8.42 -4.17 -3.23
C LEU A 80 8.59 -5.67 -3.00
N LEU A 81 8.79 -6.46 -4.04
CA LEU A 81 9.03 -7.90 -3.91
C LEU A 81 10.30 -8.18 -3.11
N LEU A 82 11.38 -7.43 -3.37
CA LEU A 82 12.60 -7.53 -2.59
C LEU A 82 12.36 -7.19 -1.12
N ALA A 83 11.60 -6.12 -0.84
CA ALA A 83 11.23 -5.73 0.53
C ALA A 83 10.39 -6.77 1.26
N MET A 84 9.38 -7.33 0.59
CA MET A 84 8.55 -8.40 1.15
C MET A 84 9.36 -9.65 1.50
N THR A 85 10.46 -9.93 0.79
CA THR A 85 11.35 -11.04 1.16
C THR A 85 12.19 -10.75 2.41
N ARG A 86 12.30 -9.49 2.86
CA ARG A 86 13.13 -9.05 3.98
C ARG A 86 12.33 -8.85 5.27
N ILE A 87 11.07 -8.45 5.18
CA ILE A 87 10.18 -8.27 6.33
C ILE A 87 9.59 -9.64 6.71
N GLU A 88 9.80 -10.06 7.97
CA GLU A 88 9.46 -11.41 8.44
C GLU A 88 7.99 -11.78 8.22
N GLY A 89 7.05 -10.88 8.56
CA GLY A 89 5.61 -11.13 8.35
C GLY A 89 5.24 -11.34 6.88
N ALA A 90 5.84 -10.57 5.97
CA ALA A 90 5.61 -10.71 4.54
C ALA A 90 6.29 -11.97 3.96
N ALA A 91 7.51 -12.28 4.41
CA ALA A 91 8.23 -13.47 4.01
C ALA A 91 7.47 -14.75 4.43
N ALA A 92 6.93 -14.77 5.65
CA ALA A 92 6.08 -15.87 6.12
C ALA A 92 4.80 -16.00 5.27
N ALA A 93 4.16 -14.87 4.92
CA ALA A 93 2.97 -14.87 4.06
C ALA A 93 3.24 -15.37 2.63
N LEU A 94 4.45 -15.14 2.10
CA LEU A 94 4.91 -15.65 0.81
C LEU A 94 5.14 -17.17 0.86
N GLU A 95 5.87 -17.67 1.86
CA GLU A 95 6.11 -19.12 2.04
C GLU A 95 4.80 -19.88 2.26
N ALA A 96 3.85 -19.32 3.02
CA ALA A 96 2.53 -19.90 3.22
C ALA A 96 1.73 -20.06 1.90
N ARG A 97 2.11 -19.31 0.86
CA ARG A 97 1.53 -19.39 -0.49
C ARG A 97 2.39 -20.22 -1.46
N GLY A 98 3.41 -20.93 -0.95
CA GLY A 98 4.31 -21.77 -1.74
C GLY A 98 5.38 -21.00 -2.52
N VAL A 99 5.57 -19.71 -2.22
CA VAL A 99 6.61 -18.89 -2.84
C VAL A 99 7.92 -19.11 -2.09
N ARG A 100 8.95 -19.61 -2.80
CA ARG A 100 10.30 -19.76 -2.23
C ARG A 100 10.98 -18.40 -2.08
N VAL A 101 11.05 -17.89 -0.86
CA VAL A 101 11.54 -16.53 -0.56
C VAL A 101 13.00 -16.34 -0.99
N ALA A 102 13.85 -17.37 -0.85
CA ALA A 102 15.25 -17.29 -1.25
C ALA A 102 15.43 -17.12 -2.76
N SER A 103 14.62 -17.82 -3.57
CA SER A 103 14.64 -17.68 -5.03
C SER A 103 14.10 -16.31 -5.44
N LEU A 104 12.92 -15.93 -4.92
CA LEU A 104 12.31 -14.63 -5.23
C LEU A 104 13.26 -13.47 -4.90
N ARG A 105 13.92 -13.51 -3.74
CA ARG A 105 14.89 -12.49 -3.34
C ARG A 105 16.04 -12.37 -4.34
N ARG A 106 16.58 -13.49 -4.83
CA ARG A 106 17.65 -13.49 -5.83
C ARG A 106 17.16 -12.90 -7.14
N ASP A 107 16.01 -13.36 -7.62
CA ASP A 107 15.48 -12.96 -8.92
C ASP A 107 15.12 -11.47 -8.92
N SER A 108 14.49 -10.96 -7.85
CA SER A 108 14.23 -9.53 -7.67
C SER A 108 15.51 -8.71 -7.59
N ALA A 109 16.54 -9.17 -6.87
CA ALA A 109 17.81 -8.45 -6.79
C ALA A 109 18.53 -8.38 -8.15
N VAL A 110 18.50 -9.46 -8.94
CA VAL A 110 19.05 -9.48 -10.30
C VAL A 110 18.28 -8.51 -11.21
N ALA A 111 16.94 -8.51 -11.14
CA ALA A 111 16.11 -7.61 -11.92
C ALA A 111 16.40 -6.13 -11.59
N ILE A 112 16.51 -5.77 -10.30
CA ILE A 112 16.83 -4.41 -9.87
C ILE A 112 18.24 -4.00 -10.35
N ALA A 113 19.23 -4.88 -10.21
CA ALA A 113 20.61 -4.59 -10.60
C ALA A 113 20.80 -4.47 -12.12
N GLY A 114 19.93 -5.09 -12.92
CA GLY A 114 19.94 -4.99 -14.38
C GLY A 114 19.34 -3.67 -14.91
N GLU A 115 18.66 -2.90 -14.05
CA GLU A 115 18.03 -1.64 -14.44
C GLU A 115 19.05 -0.49 -14.42
N PRO A 116 19.15 0.32 -15.49
CA PRO A 116 19.96 1.53 -15.46
C PRO A 116 19.41 2.55 -14.46
N PRO A 117 20.27 3.30 -13.76
CA PRO A 117 19.81 4.36 -12.87
C PRO A 117 19.07 5.44 -13.68
N ALA A 118 18.10 6.10 -13.05
CA ALA A 118 17.41 7.22 -13.68
C ALA A 118 18.42 8.30 -14.06
N MET A 119 18.38 8.73 -15.33
CA MET A 119 19.12 9.91 -15.74
C MET A 119 18.49 11.12 -15.04
N GLY A 120 19.27 11.80 -14.20
CA GLY A 120 18.81 13.00 -13.51
C GLY A 120 18.31 14.02 -14.53
N ALA A 121 17.06 14.46 -14.36
CA ALA A 121 16.66 15.74 -14.91
C ALA A 121 17.32 16.81 -14.02
N ASP A 122 18.42 17.36 -14.50
CA ASP A 122 19.03 18.58 -13.97
C ASP A 122 18.06 19.78 -14.10
#